data_AF-A0A183I2Q9-F1
#
_entry.id   AF-A0A183I2Q9-F1
#
_cell.length_a   1.000
_cell.length_b   1.000
_cell.length_c   1.000
_cell.angle_alpha   90.00
_cell.angle_beta   90.00
_cell.angle_gamma   90.00
#
_symmetry.space_group_name_H-M   'P 1'
#
loop_
_entity.id
_entity.type
_entity.pdbx_description
1 polymer ?
#
loop_
_entity_poly.entity_id
_entity_poly.type
_entity_poly.pdbx_seq_one_letter_code
_entity_poly.pdbx_strand_id
1 'polypeptide(L)'
;MKELQPKLLKTETTWVIDAYYEAIVAKRPKLLYRIGWDALLIFYPFSILPLRLQLYVIKFMAYVSGLSATTAKNVRSEMTESKND
;
A
#
# COMPACT_ATOMS: atom_id res chain seq x y z
N MET A 1 14.66 -14.60 -20.17
CA MET A 1 13.76 -13.96 -19.20
C MET A 1 14.39 -12.81 -18.38
N LYS A 2 15.72 -12.65 -18.27
CA LYS A 2 16.33 -11.56 -17.47
C LYS A 2 16.40 -10.19 -18.19
N GLU A 3 16.38 -10.17 -19.52
CA GLU A 3 16.51 -8.95 -20.35
C GLU A 3 15.22 -8.09 -20.44
N LEU A 4 14.05 -8.66 -20.16
CA LEU A 4 12.77 -7.93 -20.24
C LEU A 4 12.51 -7.05 -19.00
N GLN A 5 13.04 -7.43 -17.84
CA GLN A 5 12.84 -6.72 -16.58
C GLN A 5 13.35 -5.27 -16.60
N PRO A 6 14.58 -4.94 -17.05
CA PRO A 6 15.06 -3.56 -17.04
C PRO A 6 14.34 -2.65 -18.03
N LYS A 7 13.78 -3.18 -19.13
CA LYS A 7 12.96 -2.41 -20.07
C LYS A 7 11.59 -2.11 -19.50
N LEU A 8 10.93 -3.09 -18.87
CA LEU A 8 9.65 -2.86 -18.17
C LEU A 8 9.84 -1.91 -16.97
N LEU A 9 10.90 -2.10 -16.17
CA LEU A 9 11.20 -1.22 -15.02
C LEU A 9 11.44 0.24 -15.42
N LYS A 10 11.98 0.50 -16.62
CA LYS A 10 12.19 1.85 -17.15
C LYS A 10 10.92 2.51 -17.68
N THR A 11 9.91 1.74 -18.08
CA THR A 11 8.67 2.27 -18.67
C THR A 11 7.61 2.58 -17.61
N GLU A 12 7.59 1.85 -16.49
CA GLU A 12 6.48 1.95 -15.51
C GLU A 12 6.63 3.09 -14.47
N THR A 13 7.82 3.67 -14.30
CA THR A 13 8.04 4.73 -13.29
C THR A 13 7.67 6.13 -13.76
N THR A 14 7.40 6.33 -15.05
CA THR A 14 7.09 7.66 -15.61
C THR A 14 5.86 8.30 -14.95
N TRP A 15 4.81 7.51 -14.68
CA TRP A 15 3.60 7.97 -13.99
C TRP A 15 3.85 8.46 -12.57
N VAL A 16 4.82 7.84 -11.89
CA VAL A 16 5.24 8.23 -10.56
C VAL A 16 5.96 9.57 -10.63
N ILE A 17 6.95 9.66 -11.52
CA ILE A 17 7.79 10.86 -11.70
C ILE A 17 6.92 12.07 -12.08
N ASP A 18 6.00 11.90 -13.03
CA ASP A 18 5.14 12.99 -13.51
C ASP A 18 4.23 13.54 -12.40
N ALA A 19 3.61 12.67 -11.62
CA ALA A 19 2.77 13.12 -10.52
C ALA A 19 3.55 13.79 -9.38
N TYR A 20 4.79 13.32 -9.10
CA TYR A 20 5.68 14.02 -8.16
C TYR A 20 6.11 15.39 -8.69
N TYR A 21 6.41 15.48 -9.98
CA TYR A 21 6.75 16.74 -10.63
C TYR A 21 5.57 17.73 -10.57
N GLU A 22 4.35 17.28 -10.88
CA GLU A 22 3.13 18.07 -10.77
C GLU A 22 2.91 18.56 -9.33
N ALA A 23 3.16 17.73 -8.33
CA ALA A 23 3.03 18.11 -6.92
C ALA A 23 3.98 19.23 -6.50
N ILE A 24 5.20 19.27 -7.04
CA ILE A 24 6.22 20.28 -6.72
C ILE A 24 5.94 21.59 -7.47
N VAL A 25 5.51 21.50 -8.73
CA VAL A 25 5.34 22.66 -9.62
C VAL A 25 3.99 23.36 -9.42
N ALA A 26 2.98 22.67 -8.87
CA ALA A 26 1.65 23.23 -8.71
C ALA A 26 1.62 24.47 -7.79
N LYS A 27 1.08 25.57 -8.30
CA LYS A 27 0.84 26.81 -7.53
C LYS A 27 -0.10 26.61 -6.33
N ARG A 28 -1.00 25.61 -6.39
CA ARG A 28 -1.87 25.16 -5.29
C ARG A 28 -1.85 23.62 -5.23
N PRO A 29 -0.94 23.01 -4.46
CA PRO A 29 -0.81 21.57 -4.42
C PRO A 29 -2.03 20.91 -3.77
N LYS A 30 -2.43 19.76 -4.30
CA LYS A 30 -3.43 18.89 -3.67
C LYS A 30 -2.80 18.18 -2.47
N LEU A 31 -3.59 17.96 -1.41
CA LEU A 31 -3.10 17.24 -0.22
C LEU A 31 -2.69 15.79 -0.53
N LEU A 32 -3.33 15.16 -1.52
CA LEU A 32 -3.13 13.76 -1.86
C LEU A 32 -2.98 13.60 -3.38
N TYR A 33 -1.75 13.45 -3.86
CA TYR A 33 -1.46 12.98 -5.21
C TYR A 33 -1.46 11.46 -5.19
N ARG A 34 -2.54 10.85 -5.70
CA ARG A 34 -2.67 9.38 -5.82
C ARG A 34 -2.17 8.94 -7.19
N ILE A 35 -1.18 8.07 -7.20
CA ILE A 35 -0.56 7.56 -8.43
C ILE A 35 -0.99 6.11 -8.63
N GLY A 36 -1.42 5.80 -9.85
CA GLY A 36 -1.68 4.43 -10.31
C GLY A 36 -3.14 3.98 -10.19
N TRP A 37 -3.51 3.05 -11.07
CA TRP A 37 -4.87 2.48 -11.11
C TRP A 37 -5.20 1.69 -9.85
N ASP A 38 -4.22 1.03 -9.22
CA ASP A 38 -4.40 0.33 -7.94
C ASP A 38 -4.83 1.28 -6.81
N ALA A 39 -4.20 2.46 -6.73
CA ALA A 39 -4.57 3.47 -5.73
C ALA A 39 -6.00 4.02 -5.92
N LEU A 40 -6.50 3.99 -7.17
CA LEU A 40 -7.84 4.48 -7.53
C LEU A 40 -8.92 3.39 -7.41
N LEU A 41 -8.62 2.17 -7.84
CA LEU A 41 -9.57 1.06 -7.89
C LEU A 41 -9.61 0.23 -6.61
N ILE A 42 -8.52 0.15 -5.85
CA ILE A 42 -8.43 -0.71 -4.66
C ILE A 42 -8.34 0.17 -3.41
N PHE A 43 -7.39 1.09 -3.37
CA PHE A 43 -7.15 1.88 -2.16
C PHE A 43 -8.26 2.91 -1.88
N TYR A 44 -8.82 3.56 -2.90
CA TYR A 44 -9.91 4.54 -2.73
C TYR A 44 -11.20 3.93 -2.17
N PRO A 45 -11.78 2.86 -2.77
CA PRO A 45 -12.96 2.24 -2.18
C PRO A 45 -12.62 1.68 -0.80
N PHE A 46 -11.50 0.97 -0.63
CA PHE A 46 -11.11 0.42 0.67
C PHE A 46 -11.04 1.48 1.79
N SER A 47 -10.58 2.69 1.47
CA SER A 47 -10.51 3.81 2.43
C SER A 47 -11.88 4.34 2.87
N ILE A 48 -12.93 4.16 2.05
CA ILE A 48 -14.31 4.59 2.35
C ILE A 48 -15.03 3.55 3.21
N LEU A 49 -14.59 2.28 3.16
CA LEU A 49 -15.21 1.19 3.90
C LEU A 49 -15.09 1.41 5.43
N PRO A 50 -16.12 1.07 6.22
CA PRO A 50 -16.03 1.12 7.67
C PRO A 50 -15.03 0.09 8.20
N LEU A 51 -14.42 0.38 9.36
CA LEU A 51 -13.32 -0.40 9.95
C LEU A 51 -13.60 -1.91 10.02
N ARG A 52 -14.84 -2.30 10.35
CA ARG A 52 -15.24 -3.72 10.42
C ARG A 52 -15.10 -4.41 9.07
N LEU A 53 -15.50 -3.74 7.99
CA LEU A 53 -15.48 -4.29 6.64
C LEU A 53 -14.04 -4.37 6.10
N GLN A 54 -13.21 -3.38 6.41
CA GLN A 54 -11.76 -3.44 6.15
C GLN A 54 -11.12 -4.66 6.81
N LEU A 55 -11.46 -4.94 8.07
CA LEU A 55 -10.99 -6.12 8.82
C LEU A 55 -11.40 -7.44 8.15
N TYR A 56 -12.63 -7.53 7.64
CA TYR A 56 -13.07 -8.73 6.90
C TYR A 56 -12.27 -8.94 5.61
N VAL A 57 -12.02 -7.87 4.84
CA VAL A 57 -11.24 -7.94 3.61
C VAL A 57 -9.79 -8.35 3.88
N ILE A 58 -9.15 -7.75 4.89
CA ILE A 58 -7.78 -8.13 5.28
C ILE A 58 -7.74 -9.57 5.79
N LYS A 59 -8.73 -9.99 6.58
CA LYS A 59 -8.83 -11.38 7.07
C LYS A 59 -9.03 -12.38 5.93
N PHE A 60 -9.83 -12.01 4.92
CA PHE A 60 -10.03 -12.82 3.73
C PHE A 60 -8.75 -12.91 2.90
N MET A 61 -8.07 -11.78 2.65
CA MET A 61 -6.76 -11.76 1.99
C MET A 61 -5.74 -12.64 2.72
N ALA A 62 -5.63 -12.49 4.03
CA ALA A 62 -4.74 -13.29 4.89
C ALA A 62 -5.05 -14.80 4.81
N TYR A 63 -6.34 -15.17 4.76
CA TYR A 63 -6.78 -16.55 4.58
C TYR A 63 -6.35 -17.12 3.23
N VAL A 64 -6.53 -16.35 2.14
CA VAL A 64 -6.12 -16.76 0.79
C VAL A 64 -4.60 -16.84 0.66
N SER A 65 -3.87 -15.90 1.25
CA SER A 65 -2.41 -15.86 1.21
C SER A 65 -1.72 -16.86 2.16
N GLY A 66 -2.49 -17.59 2.98
CA GLY A 66 -1.95 -18.52 3.98
C GLY A 66 -1.22 -17.84 5.14
N LEU A 67 -1.17 -16.51 5.17
CA LEU A 67 -0.53 -15.73 6.22
C LEU A 67 -1.52 -15.58 7.38
N SER A 68 -1.59 -16.62 8.22
CA SER A 68 -2.51 -16.67 9.35
C SER A 68 -2.31 -15.47 10.29
N ALA A 69 -3.40 -15.03 10.93
CA ALA A 69 -3.49 -13.93 11.89
C ALA A 69 -2.60 -14.09 13.16
N THR A 70 -1.66 -15.03 13.16
CA THR A 70 -0.62 -15.21 14.17
C THR A 70 0.44 -14.11 14.10
N THR A 71 0.73 -13.54 12.92
CA THR A 71 1.75 -12.47 12.78
C THR A 71 1.37 -11.19 13.52
N ALA A 72 0.09 -10.78 13.49
CA ALA A 72 -0.36 -9.59 14.22
C ALA A 72 -0.29 -9.76 15.76
N LYS A 73 -0.39 -11.00 16.25
CA LYS A 73 -0.22 -11.31 17.68
C LYS A 73 1.25 -11.29 18.07
N ASN A 74 2.14 -11.82 17.21
CA ASN A 74 3.57 -11.81 17.44
C ASN A 74 4.15 -10.38 17.47
N VAL A 75 3.73 -9.49 16.57
CA VAL A 75 4.17 -8.07 16.56
C VAL A 75 3.76 -7.35 17.84
N ARG A 76 2.56 -7.63 18.37
CA ARG A 76 2.13 -7.05 19.66
C ARG A 76 2.87 -7.66 20.85
N SER A 77 3.31 -8.91 20.75
CA SER A 77 4.09 -9.60 21.79
C SER A 77 5.52 -9.05 21.90
N GLU A 78 6.20 -8.83 20.76
CA GLU A 78 7.55 -8.23 20.74
C GLU A 78 7.57 -6.82 21.33
N MET A 79 6.54 -6.00 21.05
CA MET A 79 6.46 -4.63 21.57
C MET A 79 6.21 -4.55 23.08
N THR A 80 5.71 -5.61 23.71
CA THR A 80 5.55 -5.70 25.17
C THR A 80 6.77 -6.30 25.87
N GLU A 81 7.60 -7.08 25.19
CA GLU A 81 8.82 -7.67 25.74
C GLU A 81 9.93 -6.61 25.84
N SER A 82 10.08 -5.76 24.81
CA SER A 82 11.08 -4.68 24.77
C SER A 82 10.88 -3.53 25.77
N LYS A 83 9.83 -3.58 26.60
CA LYS A 83 9.50 -2.54 27.58
C LYS A 83 9.72 -3.01 29.03
N ASN A 84 10.04 -4.29 29.21
CA ASN A 84 10.29 -4.90 30.52
C ASN A 84 11.79 -5.21 30.75
N ASP A 85 12.67 -4.82 29.82
CA ASP A 85 14.12 -4.75 29.98
C ASP A 85 14.57 -3.29 30.17
#